data_AF-A0A562PZN3-F1
#
_entry.id   AF-A0A562PZN3-F1
#
_cell.length_a   1.000
_cell.length_b   1.000
_cell.length_c   1.000
_cell.angle_alpha   90.00
_cell.angle_beta   90.00
_cell.angle_gamma   90.00
#
_symmetry.space_group_name_H-M   'P 1'
#
loop_
_entity.id
_entity.type
_entity.pdbx_description
1 polymer ?
#
loop_
_entity_poly.entity_id
_entity_poly.type
_entity_poly.pdbx_seq_one_letter_code
_entity_poly.pdbx_strand_id
1 'polypeptide(L)'
;MRLLFFKLMMLCCSTAVACDSVRLVSIGRNQSGYVDRPGTYCLGKDLHHTDVFDLETFSTKRYTGSYILKIKEARDSGSPAGDYYRIDLSGHSVSAATVDMVGIRSSGRLRRAYVLNGRIIVPGRDVNNIGVFIPLSNKDVEGFHIGGTVLNYGPGLPEYEDTPFTGLQGQGKPRYTTTNHVIENMDIRAGYRGIVIGGGNNVIRDSRIEVDGYTALYAYGPGTIIENNTIIVHGKGDKKQWDAAIKLRDADNAIVRNNRIQFDGSLFEKGDAAINLLDSDNVKVEGNMITGHRRAVRVNGVSTFVESDTKPSL
;
A
#
# COMPACT_ATOMS: atom_id res chain seq x y z
N MET A 1 -2.94 -42.06 -44.59
CA MET A 1 -2.54 -42.18 -43.17
C MET A 1 -2.58 -40.78 -42.56
N ARG A 2 -3.62 -40.44 -41.78
CA ARG A 2 -3.77 -39.13 -41.12
C ARG A 2 -3.27 -39.25 -39.67
N LEU A 3 -2.22 -38.52 -39.32
CA LEU A 3 -1.75 -38.38 -37.94
C LEU A 3 -2.67 -37.43 -37.17
N LEU A 4 -3.32 -37.92 -36.11
CA LEU A 4 -4.09 -37.13 -35.16
C LEU A 4 -3.14 -36.63 -34.06
N PHE A 5 -2.93 -35.32 -33.97
CA PHE A 5 -2.25 -34.68 -32.84
C PHE A 5 -3.23 -34.52 -31.67
N PHE A 6 -3.07 -35.33 -30.64
CA PHE A 6 -3.77 -35.17 -29.36
C PHE A 6 -3.09 -34.06 -28.55
N LYS A 7 -3.73 -32.88 -28.46
CA LYS A 7 -3.38 -31.83 -27.50
C LYS A 7 -3.81 -32.29 -26.11
N LEU A 8 -2.84 -32.67 -25.29
CA LEU A 8 -3.04 -32.95 -23.87
C LEU A 8 -3.31 -31.62 -23.15
N MET A 9 -4.58 -31.34 -22.84
CA MET A 9 -4.98 -30.21 -22.02
C MET A 9 -4.57 -30.52 -20.58
N MET A 10 -3.44 -29.96 -20.16
CA MET A 10 -2.95 -30.04 -18.78
C MET A 10 -3.88 -29.19 -17.91
N LEU A 11 -4.89 -29.82 -17.31
CA LEU A 11 -5.74 -29.21 -16.30
C LEU A 11 -4.90 -29.00 -15.04
N CYS A 12 -4.41 -27.79 -14.81
CA CYS A 12 -3.89 -27.40 -13.50
C CYS A 12 -5.06 -27.42 -12.50
N CYS A 13 -5.16 -28.52 -11.76
CA CYS A 13 -6.10 -28.65 -10.66
C CYS A 13 -5.57 -27.80 -9.49
N SER A 14 -5.95 -26.53 -9.47
CA SER A 14 -5.65 -25.63 -8.34
C SER A 14 -6.33 -26.20 -7.11
N THR A 15 -5.56 -26.70 -6.14
CA THR A 15 -6.08 -27.10 -4.83
C THR A 15 -6.67 -25.86 -4.16
N ALA A 16 -7.99 -25.82 -4.01
CA ALA A 16 -8.66 -24.75 -3.28
C ALA A 16 -8.10 -24.71 -1.85
N VAL A 17 -7.47 -23.59 -1.49
CA VAL A 17 -7.00 -23.37 -0.11
C VAL A 17 -8.24 -23.24 0.76
N ALA A 18 -8.35 -24.06 1.80
CA ALA A 18 -9.40 -23.89 2.80
C ALA A 18 -9.21 -22.54 3.50
N CYS A 19 -10.22 -21.68 3.41
CA CYS A 19 -10.21 -20.33 3.98
C CYS A 19 -11.55 -20.03 4.64
N ASP A 20 -11.50 -19.30 5.75
CA ASP A 20 -12.70 -18.81 6.43
C ASP A 20 -13.33 -17.66 5.64
N SER A 21 -14.65 -17.49 5.74
CA SER A 21 -15.28 -16.31 5.15
C SER A 21 -14.94 -15.06 5.95
N VAL A 22 -14.62 -13.96 5.27
CA VAL A 22 -14.53 -12.62 5.91
C VAL A 22 -15.86 -12.31 6.59
N ARG A 23 -15.81 -11.95 7.89
CA ARG A 23 -17.02 -11.58 8.64
C ARG A 23 -17.58 -10.28 8.09
N LEU A 24 -18.88 -10.25 7.83
CA LEU A 24 -19.57 -9.06 7.32
C LEU A 24 -20.29 -8.33 8.46
N VAL A 25 -20.17 -7.01 8.46
CA VAL A 25 -20.85 -6.11 9.41
C VAL A 25 -21.61 -5.06 8.62
N SER A 26 -22.90 -4.91 8.91
CA SER A 26 -23.73 -3.86 8.30
C SER A 26 -23.45 -2.51 8.96
N ILE A 27 -23.15 -1.49 8.15
CA ILE A 27 -23.00 -0.09 8.58
C ILE A 27 -24.00 0.73 7.77
N GLY A 28 -25.18 0.97 8.35
CA GLY A 28 -26.31 1.53 7.61
C GLY A 28 -26.74 0.60 6.48
N ARG A 29 -26.70 1.10 5.24
CA ARG A 29 -27.01 0.32 4.02
C ARG A 29 -25.80 -0.41 3.43
N ASN A 30 -24.60 -0.12 3.92
CA ASN A 30 -23.36 -0.69 3.42
C ASN A 30 -22.96 -1.94 4.21
N GLN A 31 -22.15 -2.81 3.60
CA GLN A 31 -21.56 -3.96 4.26
C GLN A 31 -20.04 -3.84 4.24
N SER A 32 -19.44 -3.94 5.42
CA SER A 32 -17.99 -3.93 5.60
C SER A 32 -17.47 -5.31 5.98
N GLY A 33 -16.31 -5.66 5.46
CA GLY A 33 -15.56 -6.85 5.84
C GLY A 33 -14.76 -6.61 7.11
N TYR A 34 -14.63 -7.64 7.95
CA TYR A 34 -13.93 -7.55 9.21
C TYR A 34 -13.19 -8.85 9.54
N VAL A 35 -11.91 -8.72 9.89
CA VAL A 35 -11.04 -9.81 10.34
C VAL A 35 -10.42 -9.38 11.66
N ASP A 36 -10.71 -10.11 12.74
CA ASP A 36 -10.28 -9.80 14.11
C ASP A 36 -9.50 -10.92 14.79
N ARG A 37 -9.20 -11.99 14.07
CA ARG A 37 -8.39 -13.11 14.54
C ARG A 37 -7.36 -13.49 13.47
N PRO A 38 -6.19 -13.99 13.88
CA PRO A 38 -5.24 -14.59 12.94
C PRO A 38 -5.87 -15.75 12.19
N GLY A 39 -5.54 -15.89 10.91
CA GLY A 39 -6.11 -16.93 10.06
C GLY A 39 -6.00 -16.65 8.57
N THR A 40 -6.59 -17.54 7.78
CA THR A 40 -6.72 -17.39 6.33
C THR A 40 -8.19 -17.17 5.98
N TYR A 41 -8.47 -16.08 5.28
CA TYR A 41 -9.80 -15.62 4.94
C TYR A 41 -9.93 -15.44 3.44
N CYS A 42 -11.07 -15.84 2.88
CA CYS A 42 -11.48 -15.50 1.53
C CYS A 42 -12.67 -14.55 1.56
N LEU A 43 -12.64 -13.56 0.67
CA LEU A 43 -13.81 -12.77 0.36
C LEU A 43 -14.71 -13.57 -0.58
N GLY A 44 -15.95 -13.85 -0.19
CA GLY A 44 -16.89 -14.65 -0.99
C GLY A 44 -17.84 -13.83 -1.88
N LYS A 45 -17.72 -12.50 -1.86
CA LYS A 45 -18.53 -11.58 -2.67
C LYS A 45 -17.92 -10.19 -2.73
N ASP A 46 -18.33 -9.41 -3.72
CA ASP A 46 -17.94 -8.01 -3.79
C ASP A 46 -18.49 -7.20 -2.61
N LEU A 47 -17.66 -6.28 -2.10
CA LEU A 47 -18.06 -5.29 -1.11
C LEU A 47 -18.12 -3.93 -1.79
N HIS A 48 -19.27 -3.28 -1.67
CA HIS A 48 -19.50 -1.95 -2.23
C HIS A 48 -20.08 -1.03 -1.15
N HIS A 49 -19.46 0.14 -0.99
CA HIS A 49 -19.98 1.21 -0.15
C HIS A 49 -20.51 2.35 -1.04
N THR A 50 -21.80 2.67 -0.89
CA THR A 50 -22.42 3.83 -1.54
C THR A 50 -22.37 5.06 -0.64
N ASP A 51 -22.45 6.24 -1.26
CA ASP A 51 -22.74 7.49 -0.55
C ASP A 51 -24.04 7.34 0.25
N VAL A 52 -24.00 7.68 1.54
CA VAL A 52 -25.20 7.76 2.38
C VAL A 52 -25.43 9.22 2.70
N PHE A 53 -26.49 9.79 2.13
CA PHE A 53 -26.98 11.10 2.53
C PHE A 53 -27.65 10.98 3.90
N ASP A 54 -27.15 11.72 4.89
CA ASP A 54 -27.80 11.83 6.19
C ASP A 54 -28.74 13.03 6.17
N LEU A 55 -30.03 12.73 6.35
CA LEU A 55 -31.12 13.71 6.40
C LEU A 55 -31.07 14.54 7.68
N GLU A 56 -30.54 14.00 8.79
CA GLU A 56 -30.45 14.71 10.08
C GLU A 56 -29.39 15.80 10.05
N THR A 57 -28.25 15.53 9.41
CA THR A 57 -27.15 16.50 9.25
C THR A 57 -27.19 17.22 7.91
N PHE A 58 -28.22 16.99 7.10
CA PHE A 58 -28.39 17.47 5.72
C PHE A 58 -27.10 17.44 4.89
N SER A 59 -26.34 16.35 5.05
CA SER A 59 -25.02 16.19 4.45
C SER A 59 -24.75 14.71 4.16
N THR A 60 -23.98 14.43 3.11
CA THR A 60 -23.44 13.09 2.91
C THR A 60 -22.52 12.78 4.09
N LYS A 61 -22.82 11.71 4.86
CA LYS A 61 -21.91 11.29 5.94
C LYS A 61 -20.57 11.00 5.32
N ARG A 62 -19.63 11.89 5.57
CA ARG A 62 -18.22 11.68 5.29
C ARG A 62 -17.77 10.65 6.31
N TYR A 63 -17.67 9.42 5.86
CA TYR A 63 -17.04 8.35 6.58
C TYR A 63 -15.52 8.60 6.56
N THR A 64 -15.07 9.73 7.12
CA THR A 64 -13.69 10.22 7.06
C THR A 64 -12.73 9.13 7.56
N GLY A 65 -11.86 8.63 6.70
CA GLY A 65 -10.92 7.53 6.99
C GLY A 65 -11.56 6.17 7.26
N SER A 66 -12.82 5.95 6.88
CA SER A 66 -13.47 4.65 7.07
C SER A 66 -12.99 3.62 6.06
N TYR A 67 -13.14 2.37 6.44
CA TYR A 67 -12.66 1.24 5.67
C TYR A 67 -13.83 0.46 5.08
N ILE A 68 -13.59 -0.25 3.97
CA ILE A 68 -14.53 -1.24 3.45
C ILE A 68 -14.21 -2.61 4.06
N LEU A 69 -12.92 -2.95 4.22
CA LEU A 69 -12.47 -4.13 4.95
C LEU A 69 -11.44 -3.75 6.01
N LYS A 70 -11.63 -4.23 7.25
CA LYS A 70 -10.69 -4.00 8.35
C LYS A 70 -10.04 -5.26 8.87
N ILE A 71 -8.74 -5.15 9.10
CA ILE A 71 -7.91 -6.10 9.82
C ILE A 71 -7.61 -5.50 11.19
N LYS A 72 -7.99 -6.19 12.26
CA LYS A 72 -7.75 -5.75 13.63
C LYS A 72 -6.84 -6.74 14.35
N GLU A 73 -5.81 -6.21 14.98
CA GLU A 73 -4.98 -6.94 15.95
C GLU A 73 -5.89 -7.61 17.00
N ALA A 74 -5.67 -8.91 17.22
CA ALA A 74 -6.36 -9.65 18.25
C ALA A 74 -5.86 -9.17 19.64
N ARG A 75 -6.73 -8.54 20.43
CA ARG A 75 -6.35 -7.98 21.74
C ARG A 75 -6.02 -9.04 22.80
N ASP A 76 -6.61 -10.23 22.67
CA ASP A 76 -6.63 -11.24 23.73
C ASP A 76 -6.20 -12.63 23.25
N SER A 77 -5.61 -12.75 22.06
CA SER A 77 -5.15 -14.05 21.60
C SER A 77 -3.87 -14.41 22.36
N GLY A 78 -4.00 -15.08 23.50
CA GLY A 78 -2.98 -15.98 24.04
C GLY A 78 -2.66 -17.14 23.08
N SER A 79 -2.79 -16.90 21.77
CA SER A 79 -2.57 -17.83 20.68
C SER A 79 -1.07 -17.89 20.44
N PRO A 80 -0.44 -19.05 20.64
CA PRO A 80 0.97 -19.27 20.32
C PRO A 80 1.23 -19.27 18.80
N ALA A 81 0.18 -19.31 17.97
CA ALA A 81 0.27 -19.13 16.53
C ALA A 81 0.41 -17.63 16.24
N GLY A 82 1.64 -17.21 15.95
CA GLY A 82 1.96 -15.79 15.79
C GLY A 82 1.03 -15.06 14.82
N ASP A 83 0.93 -13.75 15.00
CA ASP A 83 0.12 -12.83 14.22
C ASP A 83 0.33 -13.09 12.72
N TYR A 84 -0.69 -13.64 12.06
CA TYR A 84 -0.72 -13.95 10.65
C TYR A 84 -2.16 -13.75 10.17
N TYR A 85 -2.33 -12.92 9.14
CA TYR A 85 -3.62 -12.55 8.60
C TYR A 85 -3.54 -12.64 7.08
N ARG A 86 -4.09 -13.70 6.48
CA ARG A 86 -4.19 -13.82 5.03
C ARG A 86 -5.60 -13.49 4.58
N ILE A 87 -5.72 -12.46 3.76
CA ILE A 87 -6.98 -12.03 3.14
C ILE A 87 -6.80 -12.20 1.64
N ASP A 88 -7.39 -13.26 1.14
CA ASP A 88 -7.51 -13.53 -0.28
C ASP A 88 -8.83 -12.94 -0.77
N LEU A 89 -8.78 -11.99 -1.69
CA LEU A 89 -10.00 -11.43 -2.28
C LEU A 89 -10.61 -12.39 -3.32
N SER A 90 -9.89 -13.41 -3.76
CA SER A 90 -10.38 -14.51 -4.61
C SER A 90 -11.06 -14.01 -5.89
N GLY A 91 -10.51 -12.95 -6.48
CA GLY A 91 -11.03 -12.29 -7.68
C GLY A 91 -12.16 -11.27 -7.41
N HIS A 92 -12.66 -11.17 -6.18
CA HIS A 92 -13.67 -10.19 -5.79
C HIS A 92 -13.10 -8.78 -5.64
N SER A 93 -14.02 -7.84 -5.59
CA SER A 93 -13.72 -6.42 -5.48
C SER A 93 -14.18 -5.79 -4.17
N VAL A 94 -13.41 -4.81 -3.72
CA VAL A 94 -13.71 -3.92 -2.62
C VAL A 94 -13.78 -2.50 -3.18
N SER A 95 -14.94 -1.85 -3.14
CA SER A 95 -15.14 -0.58 -3.85
C SER A 95 -15.97 0.46 -3.12
N ALA A 96 -15.65 1.73 -3.36
CA ALA A 96 -16.43 2.87 -2.92
C ALA A 96 -16.21 4.08 -3.84
N ALA A 97 -17.30 4.78 -4.16
CA ALA A 97 -17.23 6.06 -4.87
C ALA A 97 -17.15 7.27 -3.91
N THR A 98 -17.37 7.04 -2.63
CA THR A 98 -17.36 8.05 -1.57
C THR A 98 -15.96 8.63 -1.37
N VAL A 99 -15.91 9.88 -0.89
CA VAL A 99 -14.68 10.57 -0.53
C VAL A 99 -14.11 10.04 0.80
N ASP A 100 -12.77 10.06 0.92
CA ASP A 100 -12.00 9.73 2.12
C ASP A 100 -12.18 8.29 2.63
N MET A 101 -12.19 7.35 1.68
CA MET A 101 -12.30 5.92 1.96
C MET A 101 -10.97 5.20 1.91
N VAL A 102 -10.85 4.19 2.76
CA VAL A 102 -9.81 3.18 2.70
C VAL A 102 -10.40 1.87 2.19
N GLY A 103 -9.79 1.25 1.19
CA GLY A 103 -10.22 -0.09 0.74
C GLY A 103 -10.02 -1.12 1.85
N ILE A 104 -8.76 -1.38 2.19
CA ILE A 104 -8.36 -2.26 3.28
C ILE A 104 -7.57 -1.48 4.33
N ARG A 105 -8.06 -1.48 5.58
CA ARG A 105 -7.40 -0.80 6.69
C ARG A 105 -6.96 -1.77 7.77
N SER A 106 -5.75 -1.60 8.22
CA SER A 106 -5.20 -2.28 9.39
C SER A 106 -5.33 -1.41 10.65
N SER A 107 -5.43 -2.06 11.81
CA SER A 107 -5.36 -1.39 13.11
C SER A 107 -4.71 -2.28 14.17
N GLY A 108 -3.82 -1.69 14.97
CA GLY A 108 -3.02 -2.39 15.97
C GLY A 108 -1.67 -2.84 15.43
N ARG A 109 -0.94 -3.65 16.20
CA ARG A 109 0.31 -4.29 15.78
C ARG A 109 -0.06 -5.50 14.93
N LEU A 110 0.13 -5.38 13.63
CA LEU A 110 -0.02 -6.52 12.74
C LEU A 110 1.36 -6.99 12.30
N ARG A 111 1.53 -8.30 12.28
CA ARG A 111 2.62 -8.94 11.54
C ARG A 111 1.98 -9.86 10.52
N ARG A 112 2.68 -10.06 9.40
CA ARG A 112 2.34 -11.06 8.38
C ARG A 112 0.90 -10.90 7.92
N ALA A 113 0.57 -9.68 7.49
CA ALA A 113 -0.71 -9.39 6.84
C ALA A 113 -0.53 -9.53 5.33
N TYR A 114 -1.28 -10.45 4.72
CA TYR A 114 -1.26 -10.76 3.30
C TYR A 114 -2.57 -10.29 2.70
N VAL A 115 -2.51 -9.46 1.67
CA VAL A 115 -3.65 -9.00 0.89
C VAL A 115 -3.44 -9.44 -0.55
N LEU A 116 -4.30 -10.32 -1.05
CA LEU A 116 -4.01 -11.11 -2.25
C LEU A 116 -5.18 -11.14 -3.23
N ASN A 117 -4.87 -11.28 -4.52
CA ASN A 117 -5.77 -11.81 -5.54
C ASN A 117 -7.11 -11.08 -5.69
N GLY A 118 -7.12 -9.77 -5.91
CA GLY A 118 -8.39 -9.10 -6.23
C GLY A 118 -8.27 -7.62 -6.53
N ARG A 119 -9.40 -6.93 -6.46
CA ARG A 119 -9.50 -5.55 -6.90
C ARG A 119 -9.93 -4.61 -5.78
N ILE A 120 -9.29 -3.44 -5.70
CA ILE A 120 -9.70 -2.35 -4.81
C ILE A 120 -9.97 -1.12 -5.67
N ILE A 121 -11.18 -0.57 -5.61
CA ILE A 121 -11.60 0.60 -6.39
C ILE A 121 -12.13 1.69 -5.44
N VAL A 122 -11.26 2.61 -5.06
CA VAL A 122 -11.57 3.75 -4.19
C VAL A 122 -11.10 5.06 -4.82
N PRO A 123 -11.59 5.44 -6.01
CA PRO A 123 -11.11 6.61 -6.73
C PRO A 123 -11.36 7.92 -5.98
N GLY A 124 -12.43 8.01 -5.16
CA GLY A 124 -12.79 9.27 -4.52
C GLY A 124 -12.96 10.43 -5.53
N ARG A 125 -13.07 11.65 -5.03
CA ARG A 125 -13.02 12.87 -5.84
C ARG A 125 -12.06 13.84 -5.16
N ASP A 126 -10.80 13.86 -5.61
CA ASP A 126 -9.76 14.80 -5.17
C ASP A 126 -9.48 14.79 -3.64
N VAL A 127 -9.53 13.62 -3.01
CA VAL A 127 -9.45 13.44 -1.55
C VAL A 127 -8.65 12.19 -1.16
N ASN A 128 -8.31 12.08 0.13
CA ASN A 128 -7.48 11.07 0.80
C ASN A 128 -7.96 9.59 0.69
N ASN A 129 -8.47 9.15 -0.45
CA ASN A 129 -8.83 7.76 -0.67
C ASN A 129 -7.59 6.90 -0.83
N ILE A 130 -7.50 5.82 -0.04
CA ILE A 130 -6.34 4.93 0.00
C ILE A 130 -6.76 3.50 -0.32
N GLY A 131 -6.07 2.83 -1.24
CA GLY A 131 -6.35 1.43 -1.56
C GLY A 131 -6.13 0.49 -0.36
N VAL A 132 -4.87 0.38 0.07
CA VAL A 132 -4.44 -0.42 1.23
C VAL A 132 -3.68 0.47 2.21
N PHE A 133 -4.09 0.44 3.47
CA PHE A 133 -3.49 1.21 4.56
C PHE A 133 -3.13 0.29 5.72
N ILE A 134 -1.86 -0.12 5.78
CA ILE A 134 -1.26 -0.92 6.85
C ILE A 134 -0.17 -0.08 7.51
N PRO A 135 -0.57 0.91 8.35
CA PRO A 135 0.40 1.76 9.00
C PRO A 135 1.17 0.97 10.07
N LEU A 136 2.32 1.48 10.43
CA LEU A 136 3.08 0.99 11.58
C LEU A 136 2.35 1.34 12.88
N SER A 137 2.35 0.41 13.83
CA SER A 137 1.96 0.76 15.19
C SER A 137 3.08 1.57 15.85
N ASN A 138 2.74 2.53 16.72
CA ASN A 138 3.72 3.21 17.57
C ASN A 138 4.55 2.23 18.43
N LYS A 139 4.03 1.03 18.68
CA LYS A 139 4.73 -0.04 19.37
C LYS A 139 5.73 -0.81 18.49
N ASP A 140 5.68 -0.63 17.18
CA ASP A 140 6.52 -1.34 16.21
C ASP A 140 7.78 -0.54 15.84
N VAL A 141 8.01 0.57 16.56
CA VAL A 141 9.20 1.41 16.51
C VAL A 141 9.82 1.47 17.90
N GLU A 142 11.08 1.05 18.02
CA GLU A 142 11.87 1.26 19.24
C GLU A 142 12.79 2.49 19.11
N GLY A 143 13.02 3.16 20.24
CA GLY A 143 14.07 4.17 20.37
C GLY A 143 13.71 5.59 19.91
N PHE A 144 12.47 5.85 19.49
CA PHE A 144 12.08 7.15 18.99
C PHE A 144 11.36 8.02 20.03
N HIS A 145 12.06 9.02 20.58
CA HIS A 145 11.53 9.97 21.55
C HIS A 145 11.93 11.40 21.15
N ILE A 146 11.04 12.19 20.55
CA ILE A 146 11.25 13.65 20.44
C ILE A 146 10.72 14.30 21.71
N GLY A 147 11.61 14.92 22.49
CA GLY A 147 11.21 15.67 23.70
C GLY A 147 10.50 14.83 24.78
N GLY A 148 10.80 13.52 24.88
CA GLY A 148 10.20 12.63 25.88
C GLY A 148 8.76 12.19 25.59
N THR A 149 8.18 12.56 24.44
CA THR A 149 6.83 12.13 24.04
C THR A 149 6.92 11.13 22.89
N VAL A 150 6.28 9.97 23.02
CA VAL A 150 6.08 9.02 21.91
C VAL A 150 5.10 9.68 20.94
N LEU A 151 5.61 10.26 19.85
CA LEU A 151 4.76 10.84 18.82
C LEU A 151 3.95 9.73 18.15
N ASN A 152 2.62 9.89 18.14
CA ASN A 152 1.73 9.05 17.35
C ASN A 152 1.94 9.42 15.87
N TYR A 153 2.88 8.73 15.23
CA TYR A 153 3.16 8.84 13.80
C TYR A 153 1.92 8.48 12.98
N GLY A 154 1.25 9.50 12.45
CA GLY A 154 0.25 9.35 11.40
C GLY A 154 0.89 9.65 10.05
N PRO A 155 0.92 8.72 9.08
CA PRO A 155 1.12 9.10 7.68
C PRO A 155 0.00 10.10 7.32
N GLY A 156 0.39 11.33 6.99
CA GLY A 156 -0.53 12.46 6.78
C GLY A 156 0.00 13.80 7.29
N LEU A 157 0.95 13.80 8.23
CA LEU A 157 1.62 15.02 8.69
C LEU A 157 2.85 15.32 7.81
N PRO A 158 2.86 16.41 7.01
CA PRO A 158 3.91 16.68 6.02
C PRO A 158 5.32 16.72 6.61
N GLU A 159 5.45 17.23 7.85
CA GLU A 159 6.70 17.29 8.60
C GLU A 159 7.39 15.92 8.77
N TYR A 160 6.65 14.80 8.70
CA TYR A 160 7.21 13.45 8.79
C TYR A 160 7.19 12.67 7.46
N GLU A 161 6.44 13.12 6.47
CA GLU A 161 6.46 12.46 5.15
C GLU A 161 7.66 12.90 4.31
N ASP A 162 8.16 14.11 4.58
CA ASP A 162 9.01 14.85 3.66
C ASP A 162 10.34 15.32 4.30
N THR A 163 10.46 15.28 5.63
CA THR A 163 11.65 15.74 6.35
C THR A 163 12.56 14.56 6.74
N PRO A 164 13.85 14.61 6.38
CA PRO A 164 14.86 13.68 6.89
C PRO A 164 15.05 13.76 8.40
N PHE A 165 15.34 12.63 9.06
CA PHE A 165 15.74 12.56 10.47
C PHE A 165 17.06 13.25 10.76
N THR A 166 17.97 13.30 9.78
CA THR A 166 19.22 14.06 9.94
C THR A 166 18.97 15.57 10.10
N GLY A 167 17.79 16.07 9.70
CA GLY A 167 17.32 17.42 9.99
C GLY A 167 16.64 17.60 11.36
N LEU A 168 16.34 16.51 12.07
CA LEU A 168 15.65 16.48 13.36
C LEU A 168 16.67 16.26 14.51
N GLN A 169 17.37 17.34 14.88
CA GLN A 169 18.13 17.51 16.14
C GLN A 169 18.79 16.26 16.75
N GLY A 170 19.69 15.59 16.01
CA GLY A 170 20.60 14.59 16.58
C GLY A 170 19.97 13.24 16.96
N GLN A 171 18.77 12.94 16.45
CA GLN A 171 18.15 11.64 16.67
C GLN A 171 18.59 10.62 15.60
N GLY A 172 18.96 9.42 16.04
CA GLY A 172 19.23 8.30 15.13
C GLY A 172 17.95 7.82 14.42
N LYS A 173 18.11 7.09 13.31
CA LYS A 173 16.97 6.48 12.60
C LYS A 173 16.12 5.62 13.56
N PRO A 174 14.78 5.60 13.42
CA PRO A 174 13.95 4.71 14.20
C PRO A 174 14.29 3.24 13.97
N ARG A 175 14.15 2.40 15.00
CA ARG A 175 14.30 0.94 14.85
C ARG A 175 12.96 0.30 14.55
N TYR A 176 12.80 -0.11 13.30
CA TYR A 176 11.58 -0.78 12.83
C TYR A 176 11.59 -2.27 13.20
N THR A 177 10.47 -2.75 13.72
CA THR A 177 10.27 -4.20 13.85
C THR A 177 9.99 -4.85 12.50
N THR A 178 10.39 -6.12 12.35
CA THR A 178 10.04 -6.93 11.18
C THR A 178 8.54 -7.26 11.20
N THR A 179 7.83 -6.86 10.15
CA THR A 179 6.39 -7.08 10.01
C THR A 179 6.05 -8.09 8.92
N ASN A 180 6.84 -8.23 7.84
CA ASN A 180 6.62 -9.22 6.77
C ASN A 180 5.23 -9.18 6.13
N HIS A 181 4.65 -7.99 5.91
CA HIS A 181 3.39 -7.87 5.17
C HIS A 181 3.60 -8.15 3.68
N VAL A 182 2.56 -8.64 3.01
CA VAL A 182 2.57 -8.94 1.57
C VAL A 182 1.33 -8.37 0.91
N ILE A 183 1.52 -7.64 -0.20
CA ILE A 183 0.44 -7.23 -1.10
C ILE A 183 0.79 -7.76 -2.48
N GLU A 184 -0.01 -8.68 -3.01
CA GLU A 184 0.35 -9.44 -4.20
C GLU A 184 -0.84 -9.75 -5.11
N ASN A 185 -0.60 -9.69 -6.43
CA ASN A 185 -1.62 -9.97 -7.44
C ASN A 185 -2.90 -9.14 -7.24
N MET A 186 -2.71 -7.83 -7.03
CA MET A 186 -3.78 -6.88 -6.78
C MET A 186 -3.98 -5.91 -7.95
N ASP A 187 -5.22 -5.49 -8.18
CA ASP A 187 -5.59 -4.39 -9.06
C ASP A 187 -6.16 -3.25 -8.20
N ILE A 188 -5.36 -2.22 -7.95
CA ILE A 188 -5.70 -1.13 -7.02
C ILE A 188 -5.86 0.16 -7.81
N ARG A 189 -7.05 0.78 -7.70
CA ARG A 189 -7.34 2.14 -8.17
C ARG A 189 -7.75 3.01 -7.00
N ALA A 190 -7.03 4.10 -6.75
CA ALA A 190 -7.30 4.98 -5.60
C ALA A 190 -7.16 6.47 -5.92
N GLY A 191 -7.89 7.32 -5.21
CA GLY A 191 -7.86 8.77 -5.41
C GLY A 191 -6.58 9.45 -4.97
N TYR A 192 -5.99 8.99 -3.86
CA TYR A 192 -4.82 9.63 -3.27
C TYR A 192 -3.59 8.72 -3.31
N ARG A 193 -3.66 7.58 -2.62
CA ARG A 193 -2.55 6.61 -2.53
C ARG A 193 -3.04 5.20 -2.77
N GLY A 194 -2.23 4.39 -3.44
CA GLY A 194 -2.56 2.99 -3.67
C GLY A 194 -2.29 2.19 -2.42
N ILE A 195 -1.06 2.27 -1.92
CA ILE A 195 -0.58 1.49 -0.77
C ILE A 195 0.19 2.41 0.19
N VAL A 196 -0.15 2.32 1.47
CA VAL A 196 0.68 2.82 2.57
C VAL A 196 0.99 1.66 3.50
N ILE A 197 2.27 1.38 3.73
CA ILE A 197 2.73 0.17 4.42
C ILE A 197 3.94 0.45 5.31
N GLY A 198 3.87 0.04 6.58
CA GLY A 198 4.93 0.25 7.56
C GLY A 198 5.60 -1.05 8.02
N GLY A 199 6.84 -0.93 8.50
CA GLY A 199 7.60 -1.99 9.14
C GLY A 199 8.64 -2.64 8.22
N GLY A 200 9.38 -3.61 8.75
CA GLY A 200 10.49 -4.25 8.04
C GLY A 200 10.07 -5.47 7.21
N ASN A 201 10.78 -5.68 6.10
CA ASN A 201 10.72 -6.86 5.22
C ASN A 201 9.34 -7.08 4.55
N ASN A 202 8.68 -5.98 4.17
CA ASN A 202 7.42 -6.06 3.43
C ASN A 202 7.64 -6.39 1.95
N VAL A 203 6.64 -6.99 1.30
CA VAL A 203 6.69 -7.32 -0.13
C VAL A 203 5.45 -6.76 -0.83
N ILE A 204 5.65 -6.02 -1.92
CA ILE A 204 4.61 -5.56 -2.83
C ILE A 204 4.97 -6.06 -4.22
N ARG A 205 4.17 -6.97 -4.78
CA ARG A 205 4.51 -7.59 -6.06
C ARG A 205 3.36 -7.93 -6.98
N ASP A 206 3.68 -8.07 -8.26
CA ASP A 206 2.79 -8.58 -9.31
C ASP A 206 1.43 -7.86 -9.35
N SER A 207 1.41 -6.57 -8.99
CA SER A 207 0.19 -5.79 -8.84
C SER A 207 0.12 -4.62 -9.83
N ARG A 208 -1.10 -4.23 -10.19
CA ARG A 208 -1.39 -2.95 -10.84
C ARG A 208 -1.84 -1.95 -9.78
N ILE A 209 -1.18 -0.79 -9.71
CA ILE A 209 -1.49 0.28 -8.77
C ILE A 209 -1.63 1.58 -9.56
N GLU A 210 -2.86 2.06 -9.68
CA GLU A 210 -3.23 3.28 -10.39
C GLU A 210 -3.78 4.29 -9.39
N VAL A 211 -3.22 5.51 -9.37
CA VAL A 211 -3.70 6.57 -8.48
C VAL A 211 -3.90 7.88 -9.18
N ASP A 212 -4.92 8.61 -8.75
CA ASP A 212 -5.13 9.98 -9.18
C ASP A 212 -4.07 10.92 -8.57
N GLY A 213 -3.62 10.69 -7.34
CA GLY A 213 -2.58 11.50 -6.68
C GLY A 213 -1.16 11.33 -7.25
N TYR A 214 -0.16 11.88 -6.54
CA TYR A 214 1.25 11.85 -6.96
C TYR A 214 2.05 10.66 -6.42
N THR A 215 1.55 9.97 -5.38
CA THR A 215 2.25 8.86 -4.72
C THR A 215 1.39 7.61 -4.74
N ALA A 216 1.78 6.61 -5.53
CA ALA A 216 1.09 5.32 -5.57
C ALA A 216 1.44 4.45 -4.36
N LEU A 217 2.70 4.45 -3.95
CA LEU A 217 3.21 3.61 -2.87
C LEU A 217 4.03 4.44 -1.90
N TYR A 218 3.65 4.41 -0.62
CA TYR A 218 4.47 4.93 0.48
C TYR A 218 4.83 3.81 1.45
N ALA A 219 6.09 3.41 1.45
CA ALA A 219 6.62 2.39 2.35
C ALA A 219 7.67 2.97 3.29
N TYR A 220 7.68 2.50 4.53
CA TYR A 220 8.67 2.91 5.52
C TYR A 220 9.09 1.76 6.43
N GLY A 221 10.40 1.65 6.63
CA GLY A 221 11.07 0.53 7.28
C GLY A 221 11.94 -0.30 6.32
N PRO A 222 12.94 -1.02 6.86
CA PRO A 222 14.02 -1.63 6.10
C PRO A 222 13.59 -2.88 5.34
N GLY A 223 14.36 -3.24 4.31
CA GLY A 223 14.24 -4.52 3.61
C GLY A 223 12.96 -4.72 2.80
N THR A 224 12.20 -3.65 2.53
CA THR A 224 11.00 -3.73 1.70
C THR A 224 11.35 -4.08 0.25
N ILE A 225 10.61 -5.00 -0.36
CA ILE A 225 10.74 -5.43 -1.75
C ILE A 225 9.52 -4.94 -2.54
N ILE A 226 9.75 -4.21 -3.63
CA ILE A 226 8.72 -3.74 -4.56
C ILE A 226 9.10 -4.26 -5.94
N GLU A 227 8.39 -5.26 -6.45
CA GLU A 227 8.77 -5.93 -7.69
C GLU A 227 7.64 -6.29 -8.64
N ASN A 228 7.93 -6.27 -9.95
CA ASN A 228 6.99 -6.70 -11.01
C ASN A 228 5.63 -5.98 -10.99
N ASN A 229 5.56 -4.76 -10.44
CA ASN A 229 4.32 -4.00 -10.40
C ASN A 229 4.18 -3.10 -11.64
N THR A 230 2.94 -2.83 -12.04
CA THR A 230 2.61 -1.71 -12.92
C THR A 230 2.06 -0.57 -12.07
N ILE A 231 2.74 0.56 -12.05
CA ILE A 231 2.43 1.72 -11.23
C ILE A 231 2.12 2.90 -12.15
N ILE A 232 0.93 3.48 -11.99
CA ILE A 232 0.46 4.62 -12.78
C ILE A 232 0.02 5.72 -11.82
N VAL A 233 0.57 6.92 -12.00
CA VAL A 233 0.22 8.11 -11.22
C VAL A 233 -0.28 9.20 -12.16
N HIS A 234 -1.44 9.80 -11.86
CA HIS A 234 -2.00 10.88 -12.69
C HIS A 234 -1.63 12.29 -12.20
N GLY A 235 -1.14 12.45 -10.97
CA GLY A 235 -0.68 13.75 -10.46
C GLY A 235 -1.79 14.79 -10.29
N LYS A 236 -3.00 14.38 -9.93
CA LYS A 236 -4.09 15.29 -9.56
C LYS A 236 -3.95 15.75 -8.11
N GLY A 237 -4.44 16.96 -7.84
CA GLY A 237 -4.40 17.60 -6.52
C GLY A 237 -3.11 18.36 -6.25
N ASP A 238 -2.85 18.65 -4.97
CA ASP A 238 -1.71 19.46 -4.54
C ASP A 238 -0.40 18.67 -4.57
N LYS A 239 0.51 19.07 -5.45
CA LYS A 239 1.86 18.52 -5.53
C LYS A 239 2.69 18.95 -4.33
N LYS A 240 3.23 18.00 -3.58
CA LYS A 240 4.25 18.27 -2.54
C LYS A 240 5.64 18.20 -3.13
N GLN A 241 6.58 18.90 -2.49
CA GLN A 241 7.97 19.00 -2.94
C GLN A 241 8.63 17.63 -3.15
N TRP A 242 8.34 16.68 -2.27
CA TRP A 242 8.99 15.36 -2.24
C TRP A 242 8.10 14.21 -2.70
N ASP A 243 7.04 14.51 -3.45
CA ASP A 243 6.21 13.49 -4.08
C ASP A 243 6.97 12.74 -5.19
N ALA A 244 6.70 11.44 -5.27
CA ALA A 244 7.17 10.51 -6.29
C ALA A 244 6.21 9.32 -6.35
N ALA A 245 6.20 8.57 -7.45
CA ALA A 245 5.30 7.43 -7.60
C ALA A 245 5.52 6.38 -6.49
N ILE A 246 6.77 6.14 -6.12
CA ILE A 246 7.19 5.35 -4.96
C ILE A 246 7.94 6.27 -4.00
N LYS A 247 7.50 6.31 -2.73
CA LYS A 247 8.24 6.94 -1.62
C LYS A 247 8.71 5.87 -0.64
N LEU A 248 10.01 5.89 -0.35
CA LEU A 248 10.68 5.01 0.59
C LEU A 248 11.30 5.84 1.73
N ARG A 249 10.95 5.52 2.98
CA ARG A 249 11.52 6.16 4.17
C ARG A 249 12.18 5.12 5.08
N ASP A 250 13.41 5.39 5.52
CA ASP A 250 14.21 4.46 6.33
C ASP A 250 14.25 3.04 5.75
N ALA A 251 14.24 2.96 4.41
CA ALA A 251 14.08 1.73 3.68
C ALA A 251 15.44 1.07 3.43
N ASP A 252 16.24 0.96 4.49
CA ASP A 252 17.60 0.44 4.40
C ASP A 252 17.55 -0.99 3.80
N ASN A 253 18.38 -1.25 2.79
CA ASN A 253 18.43 -2.51 2.04
C ASN A 253 17.14 -2.85 1.25
N ALA A 254 16.28 -1.86 0.97
CA ALA A 254 15.12 -2.08 0.12
C ALA A 254 15.51 -2.42 -1.33
N ILE A 255 14.62 -3.12 -2.02
CA ILE A 255 14.79 -3.51 -3.43
C ILE A 255 13.57 -3.03 -4.20
N VAL A 256 13.80 -2.22 -5.24
CA VAL A 256 12.78 -1.80 -6.20
C VAL A 256 13.19 -2.32 -7.57
N ARG A 257 12.52 -3.35 -8.07
CA ARG A 257 12.95 -4.01 -9.32
C ARG A 257 11.86 -4.42 -10.28
N ASN A 258 12.16 -4.42 -11.58
CA ASN A 258 11.28 -4.91 -12.63
C ASN A 258 9.87 -4.28 -12.63
N ASN A 259 9.71 -3.07 -12.10
CA ASN A 259 8.44 -2.36 -12.11
C ASN A 259 8.31 -1.55 -13.41
N ARG A 260 7.09 -1.42 -13.91
CA ARG A 260 6.72 -0.41 -14.90
C ARG A 260 6.11 0.78 -14.16
N ILE A 261 6.78 1.93 -14.18
CA ILE A 261 6.36 3.15 -13.46
C ILE A 261 6.07 4.25 -14.47
N GLN A 262 4.82 4.70 -14.51
CA GLN A 262 4.33 5.69 -15.47
C GLN A 262 3.70 6.88 -14.75
N PHE A 263 4.16 8.07 -15.10
CA PHE A 263 3.43 9.30 -14.85
C PHE A 263 2.53 9.61 -16.05
N ASP A 264 1.23 9.71 -15.81
CA ASP A 264 0.18 9.96 -16.80
C ASP A 264 -0.63 11.21 -16.41
N GLY A 265 0.11 12.32 -16.28
CA GLY A 265 -0.46 13.64 -16.00
C GLY A 265 -0.92 14.38 -17.25
N SER A 266 -1.16 15.68 -17.13
CA SER A 266 -1.56 16.51 -18.27
C SER A 266 -0.49 16.57 -19.38
N LEU A 267 -0.88 16.94 -20.61
CA LEU A 267 -0.07 16.81 -21.85
C LEU A 267 1.37 17.35 -21.77
N PHE A 268 1.65 18.32 -20.90
CA PHE A 268 2.97 18.92 -20.73
C PHE A 268 3.57 18.72 -19.33
N GLU A 269 2.86 18.01 -18.47
CA GLU A 269 3.30 17.76 -17.11
C GLU A 269 4.18 16.52 -17.06
N LYS A 270 5.24 16.60 -16.24
CA LYS A 270 6.08 15.46 -15.91
C LYS A 270 6.15 15.30 -14.40
N GLY A 271 6.10 14.05 -13.94
CA GLY A 271 6.48 13.69 -12.59
C GLY A 271 7.94 14.09 -12.36
N ASP A 272 8.30 14.51 -11.15
CA ASP A 272 9.70 14.84 -10.87
C ASP A 272 10.54 13.56 -10.80
N ALA A 273 10.41 12.81 -9.71
CA ALA A 273 11.05 11.51 -9.53
C ALA A 273 10.04 10.37 -9.58
N ALA A 274 10.44 9.22 -10.11
CA ALA A 274 9.65 7.99 -10.02
C ALA A 274 9.79 7.37 -8.61
N ILE A 275 11.00 7.39 -8.05
CA ILE A 275 11.33 6.85 -6.73
C ILE A 275 11.97 7.96 -5.89
N ASN A 276 11.45 8.19 -4.69
CA ASN A 276 12.04 9.10 -3.70
C ASN A 276 12.55 8.30 -2.50
N LEU A 277 13.85 8.44 -2.22
CA LEU A 277 14.51 7.84 -1.06
C LEU A 277 14.66 8.89 0.03
N LEU A 278 14.24 8.54 1.25
CA LEU A 278 14.32 9.39 2.43
C LEU A 278 15.03 8.63 3.54
N ASP A 279 16.24 9.08 3.90
CA ASP A 279 17.13 8.41 4.87
C ASP A 279 17.23 6.88 4.66
N SER A 280 17.36 6.43 3.41
CA SER A 280 17.36 5.01 3.04
C SER A 280 18.71 4.59 2.46
N ASP A 281 19.40 3.69 3.14
CA ASP A 281 20.76 3.25 2.80
C ASP A 281 20.79 1.92 2.05
N ASN A 282 21.75 1.73 1.14
CA ASN A 282 21.96 0.51 0.37
C ASN A 282 20.70 0.03 -0.40
N VAL A 283 19.93 0.97 -0.97
CA VAL A 283 18.74 0.64 -1.77
C VAL A 283 19.16 0.13 -3.15
N LYS A 284 18.55 -0.95 -3.63
CA LYS A 284 18.77 -1.47 -4.99
C LYS A 284 17.63 -1.09 -5.91
N VAL A 285 17.95 -0.45 -7.03
CA VAL A 285 16.98 -0.04 -8.06
C VAL A 285 17.37 -0.72 -9.38
N GLU A 286 16.64 -1.76 -9.79
CA GLU A 286 17.10 -2.71 -10.82
C GLU A 286 16.03 -3.00 -11.88
N GLY A 287 16.33 -2.84 -13.17
CA GLY A 287 15.44 -3.30 -14.25
C GLY A 287 14.07 -2.60 -14.34
N ASN A 288 13.89 -1.40 -13.77
CA ASN A 288 12.61 -0.69 -13.81
C ASN A 288 12.44 0.08 -15.13
N MET A 289 11.25 0.00 -15.71
CA MET A 289 10.84 0.79 -16.88
C MET A 289 10.10 2.04 -16.42
N ILE A 290 10.68 3.22 -16.65
CA ILE A 290 10.15 4.49 -16.11
C ILE A 290 9.77 5.42 -17.26
N THR A 291 8.53 5.90 -17.29
CA THR A 291 8.01 6.80 -18.33
C THR A 291 7.32 8.03 -17.73
N GLY A 292 7.48 9.21 -18.32
CA GLY A 292 6.79 10.44 -17.88
C GLY A 292 7.38 11.12 -16.63
N HIS A 293 8.50 10.62 -16.10
CA HIS A 293 9.23 11.24 -14.99
C HIS A 293 10.52 11.93 -15.48
N ARG A 294 10.95 13.01 -14.80
CA ARG A 294 12.20 13.72 -15.11
C ARG A 294 13.45 12.95 -14.68
N ARG A 295 13.34 12.16 -13.62
CA ARG A 295 14.42 11.32 -13.08
C ARG A 295 13.88 10.02 -12.50
N ALA A 296 14.71 8.98 -12.51
CA ALA A 296 14.36 7.68 -11.94
C ALA A 296 14.30 7.79 -10.41
N VAL A 297 15.42 8.20 -9.81
CA VAL A 297 15.59 8.27 -8.36
C VAL A 297 15.87 9.71 -7.93
N ARG A 298 15.29 10.12 -6.80
CA ARG A 298 15.67 11.31 -6.04
C ARG A 298 16.04 10.89 -4.63
N VAL A 299 17.16 11.44 -4.14
CA VAL A 299 17.64 11.24 -2.78
C VAL A 299 17.29 12.46 -1.93
N ASN A 300 16.79 12.19 -0.72
CA ASN A 300 16.59 13.14 0.36
C ASN A 300 17.18 12.56 1.66
N GLY A 301 17.77 13.40 2.50
CA GLY A 301 18.48 12.95 3.70
C GLY A 301 19.73 12.11 3.38
N VAL A 302 20.12 11.25 4.32
CA VAL A 302 21.25 10.32 4.18
C VAL A 302 20.74 9.05 3.53
N SER A 303 20.70 9.06 2.19
CA SER A 303 20.32 7.88 1.40
C SER A 303 21.42 7.49 0.42
N THR A 304 21.59 6.18 0.21
CA THR A 304 22.47 5.63 -0.83
C THR A 304 21.72 4.58 -1.63
N PHE A 305 22.09 4.44 -2.91
CA PHE A 305 21.47 3.46 -3.78
C PHE A 305 22.44 2.99 -4.86
N VAL A 306 22.17 1.80 -5.39
CA VAL A 306 22.78 1.28 -6.61
C VAL A 306 21.68 1.15 -7.66
N GLU A 307 21.90 1.77 -8.81
CA GLU A 307 20.98 1.72 -9.95
C GLU A 307 21.59 0.88 -11.08
N SER A 308 20.82 -0.09 -11.58
CA SER A 308 21.18 -0.90 -12.75
C SER A 308 19.97 -1.13 -13.65
N ASP A 309 20.18 -1.11 -14.96
CA ASP A 309 19.16 -1.37 -16.00
C ASP A 309 17.83 -0.60 -15.81
N THR A 310 17.89 0.55 -15.14
CA THR A 310 16.76 1.44 -14.88
C THR A 310 17.05 2.76 -15.58
N LYS A 311 16.18 3.20 -16.49
CA LYS A 311 16.32 4.50 -17.16
C LYS A 311 14.95 5.14 -17.38
N PRO A 312 14.80 6.45 -17.10
CA PRO A 312 13.64 7.19 -17.58
C PRO A 312 13.69 7.23 -19.11
N SER A 313 12.63 6.78 -19.77
CA SER A 313 12.39 7.11 -21.18
C SER A 313 11.56 8.38 -21.26
N LEU A 314 12.00 9.30 -22.12
CA LEU A 314 11.38 10.62 -22.30
C LEU A 314 10.00 10.57 -22.93
#